data_AF-A0A1I7XGT7-F1
#
_entry.id   AF-A0A1I7XGT7-F1
#
_cell.length_a   1.000
_cell.length_b   1.000
_cell.length_c   1.000
_cell.angle_alpha   90.00
_cell.angle_beta   90.00
_cell.angle_gamma   90.00
#
_symmetry.space_group_name_H-M   'P 1'
#
loop_
_entity.id
_entity.type
_entity.pdbx_description
1 polymer ?
#
loop_
_entity_poly.entity_id
_entity_poly.type
_entity_poly.pdbx_seq_one_letter_code
_entity_poly.pdbx_strand_id
1 'polypeptide(L)'
;MLPSTFQESSKEEERLRKQVKVKVEMAKFLQDTIEEIALERRTKAIEPKDSKALEFAKFIKKVRSEGGYVSNEELFKFSKLFEDELTLDNLSMSQLRSLCRLMVIQPLGSPEILRFQLNMKLRELKADDKQISAEGGVDALTILDLQQACRARGMRAIGLSEGRLRDQLKQWLELSLSDKVPPSLLLLSRALYLPEDISFTDRLKALVQNLPDGIAEQTRQKLTEMEGGQVDHKARIELIKQIEDAIAREKTLAVEKKKEEEVEEISTPIQVIVDVKEKKTKADDSKVDPKDLSSIEQILVGGPIHEAKHDIIGLKEKVIEHTEP
;
A
#
# COMPACT_ATOMS: atom_id res chain seq x y z
N MET A 1 16.14 -41.41 73.67
CA MET A 1 14.91 -40.60 73.64
C MET A 1 14.46 -40.45 72.20
N LEU A 2 13.25 -40.88 71.86
CA LEU A 2 12.72 -40.80 70.48
C LEU A 2 11.95 -39.48 70.31
N PRO A 3 12.10 -38.76 69.18
CA PRO A 3 11.40 -37.50 68.94
C PRO A 3 9.89 -37.75 68.78
N SER A 4 9.09 -36.93 69.46
CA SER A 4 7.63 -37.00 69.46
C SER A 4 7.03 -36.67 68.09
N THR A 5 6.49 -37.68 67.42
CA THR A 5 5.78 -37.62 66.13
C THR A 5 4.32 -37.14 66.24
N PHE A 6 3.84 -36.79 67.43
CA PHE A 6 2.41 -36.48 67.66
C PHE A 6 2.04 -35.00 67.50
N GLN A 7 3.02 -34.08 67.38
CA GLN A 7 2.77 -32.63 67.24
C GLN A 7 2.73 -32.13 65.79
N GLU A 8 3.19 -32.92 64.81
CA GLU A 8 3.25 -32.49 63.40
C GLU A 8 1.91 -32.66 62.67
N SER A 9 1.17 -33.74 62.93
CA SER A 9 -0.12 -34.03 62.27
C SER A 9 -1.17 -32.94 62.52
N SER A 10 -1.27 -32.44 63.76
CA SER A 10 -2.19 -31.36 64.13
C SER A 10 -1.86 -30.03 63.41
N LYS A 11 -0.57 -29.69 63.29
CA LYS A 11 -0.11 -28.51 62.55
C LYS A 11 -0.31 -28.66 61.04
N GLU A 12 -0.20 -29.88 60.52
CA GLU A 12 -0.43 -30.20 59.12
C GLU A 12 -1.92 -30.10 58.77
N GLU A 13 -2.81 -30.65 59.61
CA GLU A 13 -4.27 -30.48 59.47
C GLU A 13 -4.69 -29.01 59.52
N GLU A 14 -4.10 -28.20 60.41
CA GLU A 14 -4.40 -26.77 60.50
C GLU A 14 -3.95 -26.01 59.24
N ARG A 15 -2.81 -26.38 58.65
CA ARG A 15 -2.34 -25.85 57.36
C ARG A 15 -3.27 -26.24 56.22
N LEU A 16 -3.72 -27.50 56.17
CA LEU A 16 -4.70 -27.95 55.17
C LEU A 16 -6.02 -27.18 55.30
N ARG A 17 -6.54 -27.00 56.51
CA ARG A 17 -7.78 -26.21 56.74
C ARG A 17 -7.63 -24.77 56.27
N LYS A 18 -6.50 -24.12 56.54
CA LYS A 18 -6.21 -22.76 56.05
C LYS A 18 -6.14 -22.72 54.53
N GLN A 19 -5.48 -23.70 53.88
CA GLN A 19 -5.43 -23.79 52.43
C GLN A 19 -6.81 -24.02 51.79
N VAL A 20 -7.63 -24.90 52.38
CA VAL A 20 -9.00 -25.13 51.89
C VAL A 20 -9.84 -23.87 52.02
N LYS A 21 -9.73 -23.14 53.13
CA LYS A 21 -10.44 -21.86 53.33
C LYS A 21 -10.07 -20.83 52.27
N VAL A 22 -8.78 -20.66 51.99
CA VAL A 22 -8.30 -19.75 50.93
C VAL A 22 -8.82 -20.18 49.56
N LYS A 23 -8.83 -21.48 49.25
CA LYS A 23 -9.38 -22.00 47.99
C LYS A 23 -10.88 -21.72 47.85
N VAL A 24 -11.65 -21.83 48.94
CA VAL A 24 -13.09 -21.53 48.94
C VAL A 24 -13.34 -20.04 48.76
N GLU A 25 -12.59 -19.18 49.45
CA GLU A 25 -12.69 -17.72 49.28
C GLU A 25 -12.32 -17.28 47.86
N MET A 26 -11.27 -17.88 47.28
CA MET A 26 -10.87 -17.62 45.90
C MET A 26 -11.91 -18.10 44.88
N ALA A 27 -12.53 -19.26 45.12
CA ALA A 27 -13.60 -19.77 44.26
C ALA A 27 -14.85 -18.87 44.30
N LYS A 28 -15.24 -18.38 45.48
CA LYS A 28 -16.32 -17.41 45.64
C LYS A 28 -16.02 -16.10 44.92
N PHE A 29 -14.82 -15.55 45.11
CA PHE A 29 -14.39 -14.34 44.42
C PHE A 29 -14.45 -14.51 42.89
N LEU A 30 -13.94 -15.62 42.34
CA LEU A 30 -14.00 -15.88 40.90
C LEU A 30 -15.45 -16.01 40.39
N GLN A 31 -16.32 -16.64 41.18
CA GLN A 31 -17.74 -16.75 40.86
C GLN A 31 -18.43 -15.38 40.85
N ASP A 32 -18.17 -14.55 41.86
CA ASP A 32 -18.67 -13.18 41.95
C ASP A 32 -18.15 -12.32 40.78
N THR A 33 -16.87 -12.48 40.41
CA THR A 33 -16.26 -11.77 39.28
C THR A 33 -16.89 -12.17 37.94
N ILE A 34 -17.16 -13.47 37.74
CA ILE A 34 -17.82 -13.96 36.52
C ILE A 34 -19.26 -13.45 36.44
N GLU A 35 -19.97 -13.39 37.57
CA GLU A 35 -21.34 -12.90 37.63
C GLU A 35 -21.42 -11.38 37.40
N GLU A 36 -20.49 -10.61 37.95
CA GLU A 36 -20.32 -9.17 37.70
C GLU A 36 -20.00 -8.90 36.21
N ILE A 37 -19.05 -9.63 35.62
CA ILE A 37 -18.75 -9.54 34.17
C ILE A 37 -19.98 -9.92 33.32
N ALA A 38 -20.75 -10.93 33.74
CA ALA A 38 -21.97 -11.34 33.03
C ALA A 38 -23.11 -10.31 33.16
N LEU A 39 -23.18 -9.57 34.27
CA LEU A 39 -24.10 -8.46 34.47
C LEU A 39 -23.68 -7.23 33.65
N GLU A 40 -22.39 -6.89 33.63
CA GLU A 40 -21.84 -5.84 32.77
C GLU A 40 -22.05 -6.12 31.27
N ARG A 41 -21.95 -7.38 30.85
CA ARG A 41 -22.27 -7.79 29.46
C ARG A 41 -23.76 -7.63 29.16
N ARG A 42 -24.64 -7.96 30.10
CA ARG A 42 -26.09 -7.81 29.92
C ARG A 42 -26.53 -6.35 29.93
N THR A 43 -25.91 -5.51 30.77
CA THR A 43 -26.20 -4.06 30.78
C THR A 43 -25.66 -3.34 29.55
N LYS A 44 -24.54 -3.80 28.95
CA LYS A 44 -24.07 -3.31 27.64
C LYS A 44 -24.84 -3.87 26.44
N ALA A 45 -25.57 -4.97 26.59
CA ALA A 45 -26.36 -5.60 25.52
C ALA A 45 -27.80 -5.09 25.40
N ILE A 46 -28.25 -4.21 26.29
CA ILE A 46 -29.60 -3.64 26.28
C ILE A 46 -29.50 -2.19 25.79
N GLU A 47 -29.51 -2.02 24.47
CA GLU A 47 -30.03 -0.90 23.67
C GLU A 47 -29.58 -1.14 22.20
N PRO A 48 -30.49 -1.33 21.22
CA PRO A 48 -30.14 -1.50 19.83
C PRO A 48 -29.87 -0.11 19.23
N LYS A 49 -28.82 0.57 19.70
CA LYS A 49 -28.22 1.65 18.91
C LYS A 49 -27.55 0.96 17.73
N ASP A 50 -28.03 1.20 16.51
CA ASP A 50 -27.44 0.66 15.28
C ASP A 50 -25.91 0.76 15.38
N SER A 51 -25.22 -0.38 15.47
CA SER A 51 -23.76 -0.42 15.53
C SER A 51 -23.20 0.31 14.31
N LYS A 52 -22.21 1.19 14.49
CA LYS A 52 -21.55 1.92 13.39
C LYS A 52 -20.99 0.97 12.34
N ALA A 53 -20.54 -0.22 12.75
CA ALA A 53 -20.10 -1.27 11.83
C ALA A 53 -21.26 -1.78 10.95
N LEU A 54 -22.46 -1.87 11.51
CA LEU A 54 -23.68 -2.29 10.82
C LEU A 54 -24.21 -1.17 9.90
N GLU A 55 -24.15 0.09 10.33
CA GLU A 55 -24.42 1.25 9.48
C GLU A 55 -23.46 1.32 8.28
N PHE A 56 -22.16 1.10 8.52
CA PHE A 56 -21.15 1.08 7.46
C PHE A 56 -21.35 -0.09 6.49
N ALA A 57 -21.69 -1.28 6.99
CA ALA A 57 -22.01 -2.43 6.13
C ALA A 57 -23.24 -2.17 5.24
N LYS A 58 -24.30 -1.56 5.81
CA LYS A 58 -25.48 -1.11 5.06
C LYS A 58 -25.08 -0.09 3.99
N PHE A 59 -24.22 0.87 4.33
CA PHE A 59 -23.69 1.87 3.40
C PHE A 59 -22.92 1.25 2.23
N ILE A 60 -21.93 0.39 2.49
CA ILE A 60 -21.14 -0.26 1.42
C ILE A 60 -22.04 -1.11 0.53
N LYS A 61 -22.98 -1.84 1.11
CA LYS A 61 -23.97 -2.59 0.35
C LYS A 61 -24.81 -1.66 -0.54
N LYS A 62 -25.31 -0.54 0.00
CA LYS A 62 -26.09 0.46 -0.76
C LYS A 62 -25.31 1.10 -1.90
N VAL A 63 -24.02 1.36 -1.71
CA VAL A 63 -23.14 1.95 -2.74
C VAL A 63 -22.87 0.97 -3.87
N ARG A 64 -22.62 -0.31 -3.55
CA ARG A 64 -22.27 -1.37 -4.51
C ARG A 64 -23.48 -2.03 -5.18
N SER A 65 -24.64 -2.02 -4.53
CA SER A 65 -25.91 -2.42 -5.15
C SER A 65 -26.33 -1.31 -6.10
N GLU A 66 -26.08 -1.50 -7.40
CA GLU A 66 -26.42 -0.62 -8.53
C GLU A 66 -27.13 0.71 -8.19
N GLY A 67 -26.37 1.81 -8.22
CA GLY A 67 -26.93 3.16 -8.33
C GLY A 67 -27.56 3.77 -7.08
N GLY A 68 -27.62 3.06 -5.94
CA GLY A 68 -28.22 3.56 -4.70
C GLY A 68 -27.85 5.03 -4.40
N TYR A 69 -28.85 5.88 -4.20
CA TYR A 69 -28.62 7.28 -3.83
C TYR A 69 -27.99 7.32 -2.43
N VAL A 70 -26.80 7.89 -2.34
CA VAL A 70 -26.05 8.09 -1.11
C VAL A 70 -25.94 9.59 -0.92
N SER A 71 -26.34 10.09 0.24
CA SER A 71 -26.23 11.53 0.51
C SER A 71 -24.76 11.91 0.65
N ASN A 72 -24.41 13.15 0.30
CA ASN A 72 -23.06 13.66 0.48
C ASN A 72 -22.63 13.60 1.96
N GLU A 73 -23.58 13.77 2.88
CA GLU A 73 -23.34 13.66 4.32
C GLU A 73 -22.95 12.23 4.73
N GLU A 74 -23.67 11.21 4.25
CA GLU A 74 -23.31 9.80 4.47
C GLU A 74 -21.93 9.50 3.89
N LEU A 75 -21.65 9.99 2.67
CA LEU A 75 -20.38 9.78 1.98
C LEU A 75 -19.20 10.35 2.79
N PHE A 76 -19.32 11.58 3.28
CA PHE A 76 -18.28 12.21 4.10
C PHE A 76 -18.19 11.63 5.53
N LYS A 77 -19.29 11.09 6.07
CA LYS A 77 -19.29 10.39 7.36
C LYS A 77 -18.44 9.13 7.29
N PHE A 78 -18.63 8.32 6.25
CA PHE A 78 -17.94 7.05 6.11
C PHE A 78 -16.58 7.16 5.40
N SER A 79 -16.30 8.22 4.65
CA SER A 79 -14.97 8.46 4.04
C SER A 79 -13.85 8.53 5.08
N LYS A 80 -14.14 9.09 6.27
CA LYS A 80 -13.19 9.20 7.39
C LYS A 80 -12.70 7.85 7.92
N LEU A 81 -13.44 6.78 7.69
CA LEU A 81 -13.12 5.45 8.19
C LEU A 81 -12.06 4.74 7.34
N PHE A 82 -11.84 5.23 6.11
CA PHE A 82 -10.83 4.73 5.19
C PHE A 82 -9.48 5.40 5.46
N GLU A 83 -8.84 5.06 6.58
CA GLU A 83 -7.51 5.58 6.94
C GLU A 83 -6.48 5.40 5.80
N ASP A 84 -5.50 6.30 5.72
CA ASP A 84 -4.49 6.29 4.64
C ASP A 84 -3.68 4.98 4.59
N GLU A 85 -3.33 4.43 5.75
CA GLU A 85 -2.63 3.14 5.84
C GLU A 85 -3.52 2.01 5.32
N LEU A 86 -4.77 1.98 5.78
CA LEU A 86 -5.74 0.95 5.40
C LEU A 86 -6.03 0.93 3.90
N THR A 87 -6.15 2.12 3.29
CA THR A 87 -6.41 2.24 1.85
C THR A 87 -5.20 1.80 1.03
N LEU A 88 -3.99 2.23 1.38
CA LEU A 88 -2.77 1.90 0.65
C LEU A 88 -2.33 0.43 0.84
N ASP A 89 -2.62 -0.18 1.99
CA ASP A 89 -2.27 -1.57 2.30
C ASP A 89 -2.98 -2.57 1.37
N ASN A 90 -4.21 -2.25 0.99
CA ASN A 90 -5.05 -3.10 0.17
C ASN A 90 -4.90 -2.85 -1.35
N LEU A 91 -4.02 -1.95 -1.77
CA LEU A 91 -3.72 -1.73 -3.19
C LEU A 91 -2.73 -2.77 -3.72
N SER A 92 -2.93 -3.20 -4.96
CA SER A 92 -2.00 -4.08 -5.65
C SER A 92 -0.70 -3.35 -6.02
N MET A 93 0.37 -4.12 -6.24
CA MET A 93 1.67 -3.55 -6.64
C MET A 93 1.58 -2.68 -7.91
N SER A 94 0.75 -3.07 -8.89
CA SER A 94 0.56 -2.30 -10.11
C SER A 94 -0.15 -0.96 -9.85
N GLN A 95 -1.11 -0.94 -8.93
CA GLN A 95 -1.79 0.28 -8.48
C GLN A 95 -0.85 1.21 -7.72
N LEU A 96 -0.07 0.68 -6.76
CA LEU A 96 0.93 1.44 -6.01
C LEU A 96 1.96 2.08 -6.95
N ARG A 97 2.52 1.31 -7.90
CA ARG A 97 3.45 1.84 -8.91
C ARG A 97 2.82 2.94 -9.78
N SER A 98 1.54 2.81 -10.11
CA SER A 98 0.83 3.80 -10.91
C SER A 98 0.60 5.10 -10.13
N LEU A 99 0.25 5.00 -8.85
CA LEU A 99 0.14 6.14 -7.96
C LEU A 99 1.48 6.84 -7.76
N CYS A 100 2.57 6.11 -7.55
CA CYS A 100 3.91 6.69 -7.46
C CYS A 100 4.25 7.48 -8.74
N ARG A 101 3.99 6.93 -9.93
CA ARG A 101 4.22 7.65 -11.20
C ARG A 101 3.37 8.91 -11.32
N LEU A 102 2.10 8.86 -10.93
CA LEU A 102 1.21 10.02 -10.92
C LEU A 102 1.75 11.14 -10.04
N MET A 103 2.31 10.76 -8.89
CA MET A 103 2.92 11.67 -7.90
C MET A 103 4.36 12.06 -8.22
N VAL A 104 4.87 11.67 -9.40
CA VAL A 104 6.25 11.92 -9.84
C VAL A 104 7.29 11.33 -8.86
N ILE A 105 6.93 10.23 -8.19
CA ILE A 105 7.82 9.43 -7.35
C ILE A 105 8.35 8.27 -8.18
N GLN A 106 9.64 7.98 -8.08
CA GLN A 106 10.23 6.82 -8.75
C GLN A 106 9.75 5.53 -8.10
N PRO A 107 9.03 4.63 -8.81
CA PRO A 107 8.40 3.46 -8.22
C PRO A 107 9.37 2.29 -8.07
N LEU A 108 10.35 2.43 -7.17
CA LEU A 108 11.37 1.41 -6.86
C LEU A 108 11.14 0.80 -5.47
N GLY A 109 11.40 -0.50 -5.35
CA GLY A 109 11.34 -1.23 -4.08
C GLY A 109 10.15 -2.18 -3.94
N SER A 110 9.99 -2.70 -2.73
CA SER A 110 8.87 -3.57 -2.35
C SER A 110 7.58 -2.76 -2.15
N PRO A 111 6.40 -3.41 -2.10
CA PRO A 111 5.13 -2.72 -1.83
C PRO A 111 5.17 -1.82 -0.58
N GLU A 112 5.84 -2.24 0.48
CA GLU A 112 5.99 -1.50 1.75
C GLU A 112 6.78 -0.22 1.55
N ILE A 113 7.84 -0.26 0.74
CA ILE A 113 8.64 0.92 0.39
C ILE A 113 7.79 1.90 -0.41
N LEU A 114 7.01 1.43 -1.38
CA LEU A 114 6.12 2.29 -2.17
C LEU A 114 5.04 2.94 -1.28
N ARG A 115 4.43 2.17 -0.37
CA ARG A 115 3.46 2.69 0.61
C ARG A 115 4.09 3.73 1.52
N PHE A 116 5.30 3.48 2.00
CA PHE A 116 6.04 4.45 2.81
C PHE A 116 6.31 5.76 2.04
N GLN A 117 6.78 5.67 0.79
CA GLN A 117 7.01 6.84 -0.06
C GLN A 117 5.73 7.63 -0.31
N LEU A 118 4.62 6.96 -0.62
CA LEU A 118 3.31 7.60 -0.78
C LEU A 118 2.87 8.29 0.51
N ASN A 119 3.00 7.63 1.66
CA ASN A 119 2.66 8.22 2.96
C ASN A 119 3.52 9.44 3.31
N MET A 120 4.81 9.44 2.96
CA MET A 120 5.67 10.61 3.09
C MET A 120 5.19 11.74 2.18
N LYS A 121 4.86 11.42 0.92
CA LYS A 121 4.40 12.43 -0.03
C LYS A 121 3.05 13.04 0.36
N LEU A 122 2.11 12.23 0.88
CA LEU A 122 0.83 12.71 1.37
C LEU A 122 0.99 13.66 2.58
N ARG A 123 1.96 13.39 3.47
CA ARG A 123 2.30 14.30 4.58
C ARG A 123 2.91 15.60 4.09
N GLU A 124 3.82 15.53 3.12
CA GLU A 124 4.41 16.71 2.47
C GLU A 124 3.32 17.58 1.84
N LEU A 125 2.40 16.99 1.08
CA LEU A 125 1.27 17.71 0.49
C LEU A 125 0.36 18.35 1.54
N LYS A 126 0.07 17.66 2.65
CA LYS A 126 -0.76 18.22 3.71
C LYS A 126 -0.09 19.42 4.40
N ALA A 127 1.25 19.42 4.50
CA ALA A 127 1.99 20.57 5.00
C ALA A 127 1.96 21.74 3.99
N ASP A 128 2.17 21.44 2.70
CA ASP A 128 2.08 22.42 1.61
C ASP A 128 0.68 23.04 1.51
N ASP A 129 -0.38 22.23 1.60
CA ASP A 129 -1.78 22.70 1.62
C ASP A 129 -2.04 23.73 2.75
N LYS A 130 -1.49 23.48 3.94
CA LYS A 130 -1.59 24.41 5.07
C LYS A 130 -0.81 25.70 4.84
N GLN A 131 0.37 25.58 4.22
CA GLN A 131 1.21 26.74 3.92
C GLN A 131 0.54 27.63 2.86
N ILE A 132 0.03 27.06 1.77
CA ILE A 132 -0.73 27.78 0.75
C ILE A 132 -1.93 28.51 1.37
N SER A 133 -2.66 27.84 2.27
CA SER A 133 -3.78 28.47 2.97
C SER A 133 -3.36 29.64 3.87
N ALA A 134 -2.16 29.59 4.46
CA ALA A 134 -1.65 30.64 5.35
C ALA A 134 -1.13 31.87 4.58
N GLU A 135 -0.59 31.68 3.37
CA GLU A 135 0.02 32.73 2.54
C GLU A 135 -0.99 33.54 1.71
N GLY A 136 -2.29 33.38 1.94
CA GLY A 136 -3.35 34.09 1.21
C GLY A 136 -4.14 33.22 0.24
N GLY A 137 -3.94 31.89 0.29
CA GLY A 137 -4.71 30.92 -0.48
C GLY A 137 -4.34 30.89 -1.95
N VAL A 138 -5.22 30.27 -2.75
CA VAL A 138 -4.99 30.03 -4.17
C VAL A 138 -4.77 31.32 -4.96
N ASP A 139 -5.40 32.43 -4.55
CA ASP A 139 -5.38 33.69 -5.29
C ASP A 139 -4.02 34.42 -5.20
N ALA A 140 -3.20 34.11 -4.18
CA ALA A 140 -1.86 34.68 -4.00
C ALA A 140 -0.77 34.00 -4.86
N LEU A 141 -1.04 32.81 -5.41
CA LEU A 141 -0.06 32.02 -6.16
C LEU A 141 0.15 32.54 -7.59
N THR A 142 1.40 32.44 -8.06
CA THR A 142 1.74 32.67 -9.47
C THR A 142 1.29 31.51 -10.35
N ILE A 143 1.23 31.73 -11.67
CA ILE A 143 0.83 30.69 -12.64
C ILE A 143 1.78 29.48 -12.57
N LEU A 144 3.09 29.72 -12.37
CA LEU A 144 4.07 28.65 -12.25
C LEU A 144 3.81 27.82 -10.99
N ASP A 145 3.57 28.47 -9.86
CA ASP A 145 3.30 27.80 -8.59
C ASP A 145 1.97 27.04 -8.63
N LEU A 146 0.94 27.59 -9.28
CA LEU A 146 -0.33 26.89 -9.52
C LEU A 146 -0.13 25.59 -10.30
N GLN A 147 0.67 25.64 -11.37
CA GLN A 147 0.97 24.45 -12.18
C GLN A 147 1.76 23.41 -11.38
N GLN A 148 2.77 23.85 -10.62
CA GLN A 148 3.56 22.96 -9.76
C GLN A 148 2.70 22.34 -8.66
N ALA A 149 1.90 23.13 -7.96
CA ALA A 149 0.99 22.68 -6.91
C ALA A 149 -0.04 21.68 -7.45
N CYS A 150 -0.61 21.94 -8.63
CA CYS A 150 -1.54 21.01 -9.28
C CYS A 150 -0.85 19.68 -9.65
N ARG A 151 0.33 19.75 -10.27
CA ARG A 151 1.10 18.56 -10.67
C ARG A 151 1.54 17.74 -9.47
N ALA A 152 2.00 18.39 -8.39
CA ALA A 152 2.41 17.72 -7.15
C ALA A 152 1.26 16.92 -6.51
N ARG A 153 0.01 17.34 -6.73
CA ARG A 153 -1.22 16.68 -6.25
C ARG A 153 -1.78 15.65 -7.25
N GLY A 154 -1.01 15.30 -8.28
CA GLY A 154 -1.42 14.32 -9.30
C GLY A 154 -2.51 14.84 -10.24
N MET A 155 -2.72 16.15 -10.30
CA MET A 155 -3.73 16.76 -11.16
C MET A 155 -3.10 17.26 -12.46
N ARG A 156 -3.91 17.31 -13.53
CA ARG A 156 -3.47 17.85 -14.81
C ARG A 156 -3.18 19.35 -14.65
N ALA A 157 -1.99 19.75 -15.08
CA ALA A 157 -1.51 21.14 -14.98
C ALA A 157 -1.24 21.78 -16.36
N ILE A 158 -0.93 20.98 -17.38
CA ILE A 158 -0.55 21.46 -18.72
C ILE A 158 -1.80 21.56 -19.60
N GLY A 159 -1.90 22.65 -20.37
CA GLY A 159 -3.00 22.88 -21.32
C GLY A 159 -4.33 23.27 -20.68
N LEU A 160 -4.30 23.77 -19.43
CA LEU A 160 -5.45 24.34 -18.74
C LEU A 160 -5.31 25.86 -18.62
N SER A 161 -6.44 26.57 -18.60
CA SER A 161 -6.46 28.00 -18.29
C SER A 161 -6.14 28.24 -16.81
N GLU A 162 -5.64 29.44 -16.49
CA GLU A 162 -5.33 29.82 -15.12
C GLU A 162 -6.54 29.70 -14.19
N GLY A 163 -7.72 30.15 -14.63
CA GLY A 163 -8.97 30.02 -13.86
C GLY A 163 -9.28 28.57 -13.51
N ARG A 164 -9.12 27.64 -14.46
CA ARG A 164 -9.35 26.22 -14.21
C ARG A 164 -8.32 25.61 -13.25
N LEU A 165 -7.05 26.03 -13.32
CA LEU A 165 -6.02 25.62 -12.34
C LEU A 165 -6.37 26.11 -10.93
N ARG A 166 -6.82 27.37 -10.81
CA ARG A 166 -7.25 27.94 -9.53
C ARG A 166 -8.45 27.19 -8.96
N ASP A 167 -9.48 26.92 -9.76
CA ASP A 167 -10.67 26.18 -9.32
C ASP A 167 -10.31 24.76 -8.86
N GLN A 168 -9.45 24.08 -9.62
CA GLN A 168 -8.99 22.74 -9.30
C GLN A 168 -8.21 22.70 -7.97
N LEU A 169 -7.31 23.66 -7.74
CA LEU A 169 -6.55 23.75 -6.49
C LEU A 169 -7.44 24.17 -5.31
N LYS A 170 -8.41 25.08 -5.51
CA LYS A 170 -9.39 25.46 -4.48
C LYS A 170 -10.20 24.25 -4.01
N GLN A 171 -10.72 23.45 -4.95
CA GLN A 171 -11.44 22.22 -4.64
C GLN A 171 -10.58 21.21 -3.88
N TRP A 172 -9.30 21.08 -4.25
CA TRP A 172 -8.38 20.22 -3.52
C TRP A 172 -8.20 20.68 -2.07
N LEU A 173 -7.86 21.95 -1.87
CA LEU A 173 -7.58 22.51 -0.55
C LEU A 173 -8.80 22.45 0.37
N GLU A 174 -10.00 22.72 -0.15
CA GLU A 174 -11.23 22.59 0.62
C GLU A 174 -11.40 21.18 1.17
N LEU A 175 -11.12 20.16 0.35
CA LEU A 175 -11.25 18.76 0.76
C LEU A 175 -10.11 18.32 1.68
N SER A 176 -8.86 18.69 1.38
CA SER A 176 -7.69 18.26 2.14
C SER A 176 -7.59 18.93 3.51
N LEU A 177 -8.00 20.19 3.64
CA LEU A 177 -7.98 20.95 4.90
C LEU A 177 -9.20 20.68 5.79
N SER A 178 -10.32 20.19 5.23
CA SER A 178 -11.54 19.92 6.01
C SER A 178 -11.44 18.74 6.98
N ASP A 179 -10.35 17.96 6.96
CA ASP A 179 -10.15 16.69 7.69
C ASP A 179 -11.30 15.66 7.49
N LYS A 180 -12.18 15.87 6.50
CA LYS A 180 -13.30 14.97 6.18
C LYS A 180 -12.90 13.84 5.24
N VAL A 181 -11.87 14.05 4.44
CA VAL A 181 -11.42 13.11 3.41
C VAL A 181 -9.96 12.76 3.66
N PRO A 182 -9.64 11.47 3.82
CA PRO A 182 -8.25 10.99 3.87
C PRO A 182 -7.48 11.35 2.59
N PRO A 183 -6.25 11.88 2.68
CA PRO A 183 -5.42 12.25 1.53
C PRO A 183 -5.22 11.14 0.49
N SER A 184 -5.10 9.88 0.95
CA SER A 184 -5.00 8.70 0.07
C SER A 184 -6.25 8.52 -0.81
N LEU A 185 -7.44 8.69 -0.24
CA LEU A 185 -8.74 8.59 -0.89
C LEU A 185 -8.93 9.74 -1.88
N LEU A 186 -8.49 10.94 -1.49
CA LEU A 186 -8.48 12.12 -2.35
C LEU A 186 -7.58 11.88 -3.57
N LEU A 187 -6.38 11.33 -3.38
CA LEU A 187 -5.47 10.98 -4.46
C LEU A 187 -6.06 9.90 -5.38
N LEU A 188 -6.60 8.81 -4.82
CA LEU A 188 -7.24 7.75 -5.59
C LEU A 188 -8.42 8.27 -6.43
N SER A 189 -9.21 9.20 -5.89
CA SER A 189 -10.33 9.81 -6.62
C SER A 189 -9.89 10.56 -7.89
N ARG A 190 -8.62 11.02 -7.94
CA ARG A 190 -8.01 11.70 -9.08
C ARG A 190 -7.24 10.74 -10.00
N ALA A 191 -6.75 9.63 -9.47
CA ALA A 191 -5.99 8.63 -10.21
C ALA A 191 -6.88 7.73 -11.09
N LEU A 192 -8.14 7.52 -10.70
CA LEU A 192 -9.11 6.85 -11.55
C LEU A 192 -9.40 7.77 -12.75
N TYR A 193 -9.31 7.24 -13.98
CA TYR A 193 -9.60 7.92 -15.26
C TYR A 193 -11.09 8.32 -15.37
N LEU A 194 -11.60 9.10 -14.40
CA LEU A 194 -12.93 9.67 -14.44
C LEU A 194 -12.86 11.03 -15.13
N PRO A 195 -13.85 11.36 -15.97
CA PRO A 195 -13.97 12.70 -16.54
C PRO A 195 -13.84 13.79 -15.47
N GLU A 196 -13.01 14.80 -15.74
CA GLU A 196 -12.73 15.91 -14.82
C GLU A 196 -14.01 16.71 -14.46
N ASP A 197 -15.02 16.66 -15.32
CA ASP A 197 -16.28 17.39 -15.22
C ASP A 197 -17.30 16.79 -14.24
N ILE A 198 -16.99 15.62 -13.68
CA ILE A 198 -17.82 14.96 -12.67
C ILE A 198 -17.54 15.57 -11.29
N SER A 199 -18.55 15.62 -10.42
CA SER A 199 -18.36 16.12 -9.06
C SER A 199 -17.40 15.23 -8.24
N PHE A 200 -16.71 15.79 -7.24
CA PHE A 200 -15.85 14.99 -6.36
C PHE A 200 -16.65 13.88 -5.65
N THR A 201 -17.89 14.16 -5.25
CA THR A 201 -18.76 13.21 -4.57
C THR A 201 -19.11 12.02 -5.46
N ASP A 202 -19.34 12.24 -6.75
CA ASP A 202 -19.58 11.16 -7.71
C ASP A 202 -18.31 10.34 -7.98
N ARG A 203 -17.13 10.99 -8.05
CA ARG A 203 -15.85 10.29 -8.14
C ARG A 203 -15.60 9.42 -6.91
N LEU A 204 -15.90 9.94 -5.72
CA LEU A 204 -15.76 9.22 -4.47
C LEU A 204 -16.76 8.06 -4.38
N LYS A 205 -18.00 8.24 -4.86
CA LYS A 205 -18.98 7.16 -5.00
C LYS A 205 -18.45 6.04 -5.90
N ALA A 206 -17.92 6.38 -7.07
CA ALA A 206 -17.33 5.41 -8.00
C ALA A 206 -16.10 4.69 -7.41
N LEU A 207 -15.29 5.40 -6.62
CA LEU A 207 -14.16 4.82 -5.90
C LEU A 207 -14.63 3.79 -4.87
N VAL A 208 -15.63 4.11 -4.04
CA VAL A 208 -16.17 3.19 -3.03
C VAL A 208 -16.82 1.97 -3.68
N GLN A 209 -17.40 2.12 -4.87
CA GLN A 209 -17.91 1.00 -5.66
C GLN A 209 -16.81 0.05 -6.12
N ASN A 210 -15.68 0.59 -6.60
CA ASN A 210 -14.57 -0.17 -7.14
C ASN A 210 -13.51 -0.59 -6.09
N LEU A 211 -13.70 -0.19 -4.83
CA LEU A 211 -12.77 -0.49 -3.76
C LEU A 211 -12.75 -2.00 -3.46
N PRO A 212 -11.58 -2.64 -3.29
CA PRO A 212 -11.50 -4.03 -2.87
C PRO A 212 -12.28 -4.34 -1.59
N ASP A 213 -12.93 -5.51 -1.54
CA ASP A 213 -13.71 -5.99 -0.39
C ASP A 213 -12.89 -6.07 0.90
N GLY A 214 -11.59 -6.32 0.79
CA GLY A 214 -10.67 -6.36 1.93
C GLY A 214 -10.67 -5.07 2.76
N ILE A 215 -10.75 -3.90 2.12
CA ILE A 215 -10.78 -2.61 2.84
C ILE A 215 -12.09 -2.47 3.61
N ALA A 216 -13.21 -2.80 2.98
CA ALA A 216 -14.51 -2.71 3.62
C ALA A 216 -14.61 -3.65 4.84
N GLU A 217 -14.13 -4.89 4.72
CA GLU A 217 -14.13 -5.84 5.83
C GLU A 217 -13.18 -5.45 6.95
N GLN A 218 -11.96 -4.99 6.66
CA GLN A 218 -11.03 -4.51 7.68
C GLN A 218 -11.56 -3.25 8.40
N THR A 219 -12.21 -2.35 7.67
CA THR A 219 -12.88 -1.16 8.26
C THR A 219 -14.02 -1.57 9.19
N ARG A 220 -14.85 -2.54 8.78
CA ARG A 220 -15.93 -3.10 9.62
C ARG A 220 -15.39 -3.72 10.89
N GLN A 221 -14.31 -4.49 10.79
CA GLN A 221 -13.67 -5.12 11.94
C GLN A 221 -13.13 -4.07 12.91
N LYS A 222 -12.39 -3.06 12.43
CA LYS A 222 -11.92 -1.93 13.26
C LYS A 222 -13.08 -1.21 13.97
N LEU A 223 -14.19 -0.95 13.28
CA LEU A 223 -15.37 -0.35 13.90
C LEU A 223 -15.96 -1.24 15.01
N THR A 224 -15.98 -2.55 14.78
CA THR A 224 -16.51 -3.52 15.76
C THR A 224 -15.61 -3.58 17.00
N GLU A 225 -14.28 -3.52 16.82
CA GLU A 225 -13.29 -3.41 17.90
C GLU A 225 -13.47 -2.12 18.70
N MET A 226 -13.64 -0.98 18.03
CA MET A 226 -13.83 0.32 18.67
C MET A 226 -15.13 0.42 19.46
N GLU A 227 -16.16 -0.33 19.07
CA GLU A 227 -17.44 -0.42 19.79
C GLU A 227 -17.40 -1.39 20.98
N GLY A 228 -16.26 -2.04 21.22
CA GLY A 228 -16.12 -3.06 22.27
C GLY A 228 -16.89 -4.34 21.95
N GLY A 229 -17.31 -4.52 20.70
CA GLY A 229 -17.85 -5.79 20.21
C GLY A 229 -16.73 -6.83 20.12
N GLN A 230 -17.03 -8.08 20.47
CA GLN A 230 -16.10 -9.17 20.16
C GLN A 230 -16.02 -9.30 18.63
N VAL A 231 -14.85 -9.01 18.07
CA VAL A 231 -14.54 -9.47 16.71
C VAL A 231 -14.64 -10.97 16.73
N ASP A 232 -15.50 -11.51 15.88
CA ASP A 232 -15.72 -12.93 15.78
C ASP A 232 -14.37 -13.61 15.54
N HIS A 233 -13.84 -14.30 16.56
CA HIS A 233 -12.47 -14.83 16.51
C HIS A 233 -12.27 -15.77 15.31
N LYS A 234 -13.37 -16.40 14.87
CA LYS A 234 -13.43 -17.20 13.66
C LYS A 234 -13.17 -16.38 12.38
N ALA A 235 -13.77 -15.20 12.24
CA ALA A 235 -13.53 -14.30 11.12
C ALA A 235 -12.11 -13.72 11.14
N ARG A 236 -11.56 -13.44 12.33
CA ARG A 236 -10.15 -13.03 12.47
C ARG A 236 -9.19 -14.15 12.06
N ILE A 237 -9.46 -15.39 12.46
CA ILE A 237 -8.69 -16.56 12.03
C ILE A 237 -8.79 -16.76 10.52
N GLU A 238 -9.97 -16.57 9.93
CA GLU A 238 -10.18 -16.70 8.49
C GLU A 238 -9.45 -15.62 7.69
N LEU A 239 -9.47 -14.37 8.18
CA LEU A 239 -8.66 -13.29 7.61
C LEU A 239 -7.16 -13.58 7.71
N ILE A 240 -6.68 -14.07 8.87
CA ILE A 240 -5.27 -14.45 9.05
C ILE A 240 -4.90 -15.56 8.07
N LYS A 241 -5.74 -16.59 7.90
CA LYS A 241 -5.51 -17.65 6.92
C LYS A 241 -5.46 -17.11 5.49
N GLN A 242 -6.37 -16.21 5.13
CA GLN A 242 -6.36 -15.58 3.81
C GLN A 242 -5.09 -14.76 3.57
N ILE A 243 -4.58 -14.06 4.60
CA ILE A 243 -3.31 -13.33 4.56
C ILE A 243 -2.13 -14.30 4.42
N GLU A 244 -2.11 -15.39 5.20
CA GLU A 244 -1.07 -16.43 5.11
C GLU A 244 -1.05 -17.08 3.71
N ASP A 245 -2.22 -17.40 3.16
CA ASP A 245 -2.36 -17.95 1.81
C ASP A 245 -1.95 -16.93 0.73
N ALA A 246 -2.21 -15.64 0.93
CA ALA A 246 -1.76 -14.58 0.04
C ALA A 246 -0.23 -14.42 0.08
N ILE A 247 0.37 -14.45 1.28
CA ILE A 247 1.82 -14.41 1.48
C ILE A 247 2.49 -15.65 0.87
N ALA A 248 1.90 -16.83 1.04
CA ALA A 248 2.40 -18.06 0.46
C ALA A 248 2.39 -17.99 -1.06
N ARG A 249 1.28 -17.53 -1.67
CA ARG A 249 1.16 -17.32 -3.12
C ARG A 249 2.13 -16.26 -3.63
N GLU A 250 2.31 -15.16 -2.91
CA GLU A 250 3.29 -14.14 -3.29
C GLU A 250 4.73 -14.68 -3.21
N LYS A 251 5.06 -15.47 -2.18
CA LYS A 251 6.36 -16.14 -2.05
C LYS A 251 6.60 -17.15 -3.18
N THR A 252 5.60 -17.97 -3.53
CA THR A 252 5.75 -18.93 -4.63
C THR A 252 5.94 -18.20 -5.96
N LEU A 253 5.14 -17.18 -6.23
CA LEU A 253 5.27 -16.36 -7.44
C LEU A 253 6.59 -15.60 -7.48
N ALA A 254 7.12 -15.15 -6.35
CA ALA A 254 8.43 -14.50 -6.26
C ALA A 254 9.58 -15.50 -6.51
N VAL A 255 9.44 -16.75 -6.06
CA VAL A 255 10.41 -17.82 -6.35
C VAL A 255 10.35 -18.24 -7.82
N GLU A 256 9.15 -18.35 -8.39
CA GLU A 256 8.97 -18.65 -9.81
C GLU A 256 9.54 -17.54 -10.70
N LYS A 257 9.26 -16.27 -10.39
CA LYS A 257 9.86 -15.15 -11.12
C LYS A 257 11.38 -15.10 -11.02
N LYS A 258 11.95 -15.39 -9.85
CA LYS A 258 13.41 -15.49 -9.71
C LYS A 258 14.01 -16.63 -10.53
N LYS A 259 13.30 -17.76 -10.64
CA LYS A 259 13.71 -18.88 -11.50
C LYS A 259 13.56 -18.55 -12.99
N GLU A 260 12.52 -17.82 -13.37
CA GLU A 260 12.33 -17.35 -14.75
C GLU A 260 13.41 -16.33 -15.14
N GLU A 261 13.75 -15.39 -14.24
CA GLU A 261 14.85 -14.43 -14.42
C GLU A 261 16.23 -15.13 -14.52
N GLU A 262 16.50 -16.16 -13.69
CA GLU A 262 17.72 -16.98 -13.79
C GLU A 262 17.78 -17.81 -15.09
N VAL A 263 16.65 -18.32 -15.58
CA VAL A 263 16.59 -19.09 -16.84
C VAL A 263 16.73 -18.18 -18.06
N GLU A 264 16.20 -16.95 -18.03
CA GLU A 264 16.42 -15.96 -19.09
C GLU A 264 17.89 -15.51 -19.16
N GLU A 265 18.55 -15.25 -18.03
CA GLU A 265 19.99 -14.88 -18.00
C GLU A 265 20.93 -15.99 -18.53
N ILE A 266 20.56 -17.27 -18.38
CA ILE A 266 21.33 -18.41 -18.90
C ILE A 266 21.07 -18.65 -20.40
N SER A 267 19.92 -18.21 -20.94
CA SER A 267 19.55 -18.41 -22.36
C SER A 267 20.15 -17.37 -23.32
N THR A 268 20.70 -16.25 -22.81
CA THR A 268 21.29 -15.18 -23.63
C THR A 268 22.81 -15.30 -23.76
N PRO A 269 23.31 -16.38 -24.36
CA PRO A 269 24.23 -16.16 -25.47
C PRO A 269 24.02 -17.21 -26.57
N ILE A 270 23.36 -16.84 -27.69
CA ILE A 270 23.56 -17.41 -29.07
C ILE A 270 22.62 -16.80 -30.14
N GLN A 271 21.68 -15.88 -29.86
CA GLN A 271 20.75 -15.35 -30.88
C GLN A 271 21.02 -13.92 -31.38
N VAL A 272 22.26 -13.59 -31.78
CA VAL A 272 22.53 -12.34 -32.55
C VAL A 272 23.42 -12.63 -33.76
N ILE A 273 22.97 -13.48 -34.70
CA ILE A 273 23.61 -13.58 -36.04
C ILE A 273 22.60 -13.61 -37.20
N VAL A 274 21.29 -13.81 -37.00
CA VAL A 274 20.38 -13.97 -38.14
C VAL A 274 19.17 -13.06 -38.00
N ASP A 275 19.32 -11.77 -38.32
CA ASP A 275 18.22 -10.92 -38.85
C ASP A 275 18.68 -9.50 -39.26
N VAL A 276 19.68 -9.43 -40.16
CA VAL A 276 19.95 -8.20 -40.94
C VAL A 276 20.16 -8.54 -42.42
N LYS A 277 19.18 -9.22 -43.02
CA LYS A 277 19.02 -9.27 -44.48
C LYS A 277 17.54 -9.40 -44.81
N GLU A 278 16.81 -8.28 -44.70
CA GLU A 278 15.72 -7.91 -45.62
C GLU A 278 15.00 -6.66 -45.11
N LYS A 279 15.44 -5.51 -45.60
CA LYS A 279 14.61 -4.34 -45.96
C LYS A 279 15.51 -3.20 -46.44
N LYS A 280 15.93 -3.28 -47.70
CA LYS A 280 16.30 -2.10 -48.49
C LYS A 280 15.07 -1.68 -49.27
N THR A 281 14.57 -0.48 -49.03
CA THR A 281 14.20 0.49 -50.08
C THR A 281 13.75 1.84 -49.50
N LYS A 282 14.42 2.89 -50.00
CA LYS A 282 14.03 4.33 -50.11
C LYS A 282 14.28 5.28 -48.93
N ALA A 283 15.40 6.01 -49.00
CA ALA A 283 15.58 7.47 -48.83
C ALA A 283 17.09 7.75 -48.92
N ASP A 284 17.59 8.29 -50.04
CA ASP A 284 17.83 9.72 -50.31
C ASP A 284 19.28 10.13 -49.96
N ASP A 285 19.84 10.96 -50.83
CA ASP A 285 21.26 11.10 -51.14
C ASP A 285 21.94 12.11 -50.20
N SER A 286 22.83 11.65 -49.31
CA SER A 286 23.77 12.54 -48.61
C SER A 286 25.18 11.94 -48.64
N LYS A 287 26.05 12.54 -49.43
CA LYS A 287 27.48 12.22 -49.55
C LYS A 287 28.15 12.29 -48.17
N VAL A 288 28.73 11.17 -47.73
CA VAL A 288 29.61 11.09 -46.55
C VAL A 288 31.06 11.16 -47.03
N ASP A 289 31.86 12.04 -46.42
CA ASP A 289 33.24 12.33 -46.79
C ASP A 289 34.16 11.13 -46.45
N PRO A 290 35.06 10.68 -47.36
CA PRO A 290 35.92 9.51 -47.15
C PRO A 290 36.94 9.64 -46.01
N LYS A 291 37.09 10.83 -45.41
CA LYS A 291 37.91 11.03 -44.20
C LYS A 291 37.26 10.45 -42.94
N ASP A 292 35.93 10.50 -42.83
CA ASP A 292 35.21 10.03 -41.64
C ASP A 292 35.22 8.49 -41.53
N LEU A 293 35.32 7.78 -42.67
CA LEU A 293 35.49 6.33 -42.71
C LEU A 293 36.87 5.88 -42.19
N SER A 294 37.92 6.64 -42.50
CA SER A 294 39.29 6.31 -42.06
C SER A 294 39.50 6.49 -40.54
N SER A 295 38.78 7.45 -39.94
CA SER A 295 38.80 7.67 -38.48
C SER A 295 38.08 6.56 -37.72
N ILE A 296 37.02 5.98 -38.30
CA ILE A 296 36.29 4.85 -37.71
C ILE A 296 37.11 3.56 -37.78
N GLU A 297 37.82 3.29 -38.89
CA GLU A 297 38.72 2.14 -39.01
C GLU A 297 39.91 2.22 -38.04
N GLN A 298 40.48 3.41 -37.82
CA GLN A 298 41.57 3.59 -36.85
C GLN A 298 41.12 3.36 -35.39
N ILE A 299 39.88 3.70 -35.05
CA ILE A 299 39.31 3.45 -33.71
C ILE A 299 39.01 1.96 -33.48
N LEU A 300 38.58 1.24 -34.52
CA LEU A 300 38.28 -0.19 -34.46
C LEU A 300 39.52 -1.09 -34.39
N VAL A 301 40.62 -0.70 -35.05
CA VAL A 301 41.84 -1.51 -35.12
C VAL A 301 42.87 -1.10 -34.05
N GLY A 302 42.88 0.16 -33.61
CA GLY A 302 43.91 0.69 -32.69
C GLY A 302 43.44 1.04 -31.28
N GLY A 303 42.16 0.83 -30.94
CA GLY A 303 41.60 1.24 -29.65
C GLY A 303 41.75 0.21 -28.52
N PRO A 304 41.56 0.63 -27.25
CA PRO A 304 41.66 -0.21 -26.05
C PRO A 304 40.79 -1.49 -26.07
N ILE A 305 39.79 -1.53 -26.95
CA ILE A 305 38.92 -2.69 -27.18
C ILE A 305 39.67 -3.83 -27.89
N HIS A 306 40.62 -3.52 -28.80
CA HIS A 306 41.43 -4.54 -29.48
C HIS A 306 42.50 -5.13 -28.54
N GLU A 307 43.14 -4.30 -27.72
CA GLU A 307 44.02 -4.76 -26.63
C GLU A 307 43.26 -5.64 -25.63
N ALA A 308 42.09 -5.19 -25.16
CA ALA A 308 41.26 -5.99 -24.26
C ALA A 308 40.86 -7.35 -24.87
N LYS A 309 40.59 -7.40 -26.17
CA LYS A 309 40.29 -8.67 -26.87
C LYS A 309 41.51 -9.60 -26.90
N HIS A 310 42.71 -9.07 -27.16
CA HIS A 310 43.94 -9.87 -27.14
C HIS A 310 44.26 -10.38 -25.73
N ASP A 311 44.11 -9.53 -24.71
CA ASP A 311 44.35 -9.91 -23.32
C ASP A 311 43.36 -10.97 -22.84
N ILE A 312 42.08 -10.87 -23.23
CA ILE A 312 41.05 -11.88 -22.93
C ILE A 312 41.37 -13.21 -23.63
N ILE A 313 41.88 -13.18 -24.87
CA ILE A 313 42.27 -14.40 -25.60
C ILE A 313 43.48 -15.06 -24.91
N GLY A 314 44.50 -14.29 -24.53
CA GLY A 314 45.67 -14.83 -23.82
C GLY A 314 45.35 -15.35 -22.41
N LEU A 315 44.40 -14.74 -21.71
CA LEU A 315 43.88 -15.26 -20.44
C LEU A 315 43.11 -16.57 -20.65
N LYS A 316 42.34 -16.68 -21.73
CA LYS A 316 41.60 -17.91 -22.06
C LYS A 316 42.53 -19.07 -22.40
N GLU A 317 43.62 -18.83 -23.14
CA GLU A 317 44.64 -19.85 -23.41
C GLU A 317 45.34 -20.33 -22.13
N LYS A 318 45.73 -19.40 -21.23
CA LYS A 318 46.33 -19.76 -19.94
C LYS A 318 45.40 -20.56 -19.02
N VAL A 319 44.11 -20.25 -19.05
CA VAL A 319 43.10 -21.01 -18.29
C VAL A 319 42.93 -22.41 -18.87
N ILE A 320 42.94 -22.57 -20.19
CA ILE A 320 42.88 -23.89 -20.85
C ILE A 320 44.12 -24.72 -20.48
N GLU A 321 45.32 -24.14 -20.50
CA GLU A 321 46.56 -24.84 -20.10
C GLU A 321 46.57 -25.30 -18.63
N HIS A 322 45.84 -24.62 -17.73
CA HIS A 322 45.77 -24.96 -16.30
C HIS A 322 44.56 -25.83 -15.92
N THR A 323 43.69 -26.17 -16.89
CA THR A 323 42.46 -26.95 -16.65
C THR A 323 42.46 -28.30 -17.38
N GLU A 324 43.50 -28.63 -18.14
CA GLU A 324 43.73 -30.01 -18.59
C GLU A 324 44.51 -30.79 -17.51
N PRO A 325 44.12 -32.05 -17.22
CA PRO A 325 44.49 -32.79 -16.00
C PRO A 325 45.94 -33.28 -15.90
#